data_AF-A0A916XFS2-F1
#
_entry.id   AF-A0A916XFS2-F1
#
_cell.length_a   1.000
_cell.length_b   1.000
_cell.length_c   1.000
_cell.angle_alpha   90.00
_cell.angle_beta   90.00
_cell.angle_gamma   90.00
#
_symmetry.space_group_name_H-M   'P 1'
#
loop_
_entity.id
_entity.type
_entity.pdbx_description
1 polymer ?
#
loop_
_entity_poly.entity_id
_entity_poly.type
_entity_poly.pdbx_seq_one_letter_code
_entity_poly.pdbx_strand_id
1 'polypeptide(L)'
;MKKLFLFMVCLVCGTITQAQIANTKWAGKLAVPELLPVTLSFKADVFEIYLTENMELLESMSYKISGDTLTVTKTAGGSPCPDGSSFKLKHAMKAGQLVLTLISDDCAERASAWTQEPFTKIKE
;
A
#
# COMPACT_ATOMS: atom_id res chain seq x y z
N MET A 1 53.57 -13.33 11.76
CA MET A 1 52.43 -13.44 12.69
C MET A 1 51.21 -12.80 12.03
N LYS A 2 50.24 -13.63 11.62
CA LYS A 2 49.06 -13.25 10.84
C LYS A 2 48.13 -12.34 11.66
N LYS A 3 47.92 -11.10 11.22
CA LYS A 3 46.85 -10.23 11.74
C LYS A 3 45.56 -10.58 10.98
N LEU A 4 44.67 -11.33 11.64
CA LEU A 4 43.36 -11.70 11.14
C LEU A 4 42.44 -10.47 11.24
N PHE A 5 42.21 -9.78 10.12
CA PHE A 5 41.24 -8.69 10.04
C PHE A 5 39.85 -9.32 9.94
N LEU A 6 39.10 -9.30 11.05
CA LEU A 6 37.73 -9.79 11.12
C LEU A 6 36.80 -8.73 10.51
N PHE A 7 36.49 -8.85 9.21
CA PHE A 7 35.47 -8.03 8.55
C PHE A 7 34.09 -8.61 8.89
N MET A 8 33.51 -8.17 10.01
CA MET A 8 32.14 -8.49 10.39
C MET A 8 31.19 -7.67 9.51
N VAL A 9 30.83 -8.25 8.35
CA VAL A 9 29.77 -7.73 7.48
C VAL A 9 28.43 -7.99 8.18
N CYS A 10 27.89 -6.95 8.82
CA CYS A 10 26.52 -6.96 9.36
C CYS A 10 25.53 -6.99 8.18
N LEU A 11 25.08 -8.18 7.83
CA LEU A 11 24.03 -8.44 6.84
C LEU A 11 22.66 -8.07 7.44
N VAL A 12 22.33 -6.78 7.50
CA VAL A 12 21.01 -6.30 7.92
C VAL A 12 20.24 -5.86 6.67
N CYS A 13 19.84 -6.81 5.83
CA CYS A 13 18.96 -6.57 4.69
C CYS A 13 17.62 -7.26 4.96
N GLY A 14 16.66 -6.53 5.54
CA GLY A 14 15.31 -7.09 5.72
C GLY A 14 14.19 -6.10 6.05
N THR A 15 14.47 -4.90 6.53
CA THR A 15 13.42 -4.03 7.12
C THR A 15 13.21 -2.68 6.43
N ILE A 16 13.94 -2.38 5.36
CA ILE A 16 13.92 -1.02 4.76
C ILE A 16 12.59 -0.70 4.07
N THR A 17 11.88 -1.69 3.52
CA THR A 17 10.70 -1.43 2.66
C THR A 17 9.42 -1.11 3.45
N GLN A 18 9.17 -1.79 4.58
CA GLN A 18 7.98 -1.53 5.39
C GLN A 18 7.99 -0.11 6.00
N ALA A 19 9.18 0.40 6.35
CA ALA A 19 9.37 1.74 6.91
C ALA A 19 9.03 2.88 5.91
N GLN A 20 8.99 2.61 4.60
CA GLN A 20 8.77 3.66 3.59
C GLN A 20 7.29 3.99 3.34
N ILE A 21 6.39 3.05 3.63
CA ILE A 21 4.95 3.18 3.38
C ILE A 21 4.17 3.34 4.70
N ALA A 22 4.58 2.69 5.78
CA ALA A 22 3.91 2.85 7.07
C ALA A 22 3.94 4.32 7.54
N ASN A 23 2.83 4.79 8.11
CA ASN A 23 2.63 6.17 8.56
C ASN A 23 2.81 7.21 7.45
N THR A 24 2.21 6.94 6.28
CA THR A 24 2.23 7.88 5.15
C THR A 24 0.86 8.00 4.49
N LYS A 25 0.63 9.14 3.84
CA LYS A 25 -0.57 9.42 3.05
C LYS A 25 -0.22 9.73 1.61
N TRP A 26 -1.08 9.32 0.69
CA TRP A 26 -0.86 9.46 -0.74
C TRP A 26 -2.15 9.87 -1.46
N ALA A 27 -2.08 10.93 -2.26
CA ALA A 27 -3.19 11.35 -3.11
C ALA A 27 -3.08 10.70 -4.50
N GLY A 28 -4.19 10.23 -5.04
CA GLY A 28 -4.25 9.67 -6.39
C GLY A 28 -5.68 9.41 -6.81
N LYS A 29 -5.89 8.43 -7.68
CA LYS A 29 -7.21 8.09 -8.21
C LYS A 29 -7.46 6.59 -8.27
N LEU A 30 -8.70 6.19 -8.02
CA LEU A 30 -9.19 4.81 -8.16
C LEU A 30 -10.50 4.81 -8.98
N ALA A 31 -10.77 3.72 -9.69
CA ALA A 31 -11.98 3.56 -10.50
C ALA A 31 -13.11 2.90 -9.69
N VAL A 32 -13.94 3.68 -9.00
CA VAL A 32 -14.99 3.18 -8.09
C VAL A 32 -16.32 3.93 -8.28
N PRO A 33 -17.22 3.50 -9.18
CA PRO A 33 -16.98 2.85 -10.48
C PRO A 33 -16.41 3.82 -11.54
N GLU A 34 -16.47 5.12 -11.28
CA GLU A 34 -15.80 6.17 -12.06
C GLU A 34 -14.44 6.50 -11.44
N LEU A 35 -13.59 7.20 -12.20
CA LEU A 35 -12.26 7.59 -11.71
C LEU A 35 -12.38 8.74 -10.69
N LEU A 36 -12.25 8.41 -9.40
CA LEU A 36 -12.42 9.33 -8.29
C LEU A 36 -11.09 9.68 -7.62
N PRO A 37 -10.90 10.94 -7.17
CA PRO A 37 -9.74 11.33 -6.38
C PRO A 37 -9.82 10.73 -4.96
N VAL A 38 -8.82 9.97 -4.58
CA VAL A 38 -8.75 9.32 -3.26
C VAL A 38 -7.46 9.65 -2.53
N THR A 39 -7.52 9.51 -1.21
CA THR A 39 -6.36 9.54 -0.32
C THR A 39 -6.16 8.15 0.28
N LEU A 40 -5.00 7.56 -0.01
CA LEU A 40 -4.53 6.33 0.62
C LEU A 40 -3.83 6.70 1.93
N SER A 41 -4.28 6.15 3.06
CA SER A 41 -3.70 6.39 4.38
C SER A 41 -3.17 5.09 4.95
N PHE A 42 -1.85 4.98 5.03
CA PHE A 42 -1.16 3.85 5.65
C PHE A 42 -0.77 4.24 7.08
N LYS A 43 -1.44 3.65 8.07
CA LYS A 43 -1.03 3.65 9.48
C LYS A 43 -0.06 2.49 9.72
N ALA A 44 0.27 2.13 10.96
CA ALA A 44 1.23 1.06 11.25
C ALA A 44 0.79 -0.31 10.68
N ASP A 45 -0.48 -0.66 10.81
CA ASP A 45 -1.09 -1.94 10.44
C ASP A 45 -2.46 -1.80 9.74
N VAL A 46 -2.97 -0.56 9.68
CA VAL A 46 -4.25 -0.22 9.04
C VAL A 46 -4.00 0.56 7.75
N PHE A 47 -4.70 0.15 6.68
CA PHE A 47 -4.75 0.83 5.40
C PHE A 47 -6.18 1.31 5.16
N GLU A 48 -6.36 2.61 5.04
CA GLU A 48 -7.64 3.26 4.77
C GLU A 48 -7.62 3.98 3.42
N ILE A 49 -8.77 4.00 2.76
CA ILE A 49 -8.99 4.77 1.54
C ILE A 49 -10.10 5.78 1.83
N TYR A 50 -9.81 7.05 1.58
CA TYR A 50 -10.76 8.14 1.72
C TYR A 50 -11.06 8.79 0.37
N LEU A 51 -12.28 9.29 0.20
CA LEU A 51 -12.57 10.24 -0.86
C LEU A 51 -11.91 11.59 -0.51
N THR A 52 -11.12 12.14 -1.43
CA THR A 52 -10.32 13.34 -1.15
C THR A 52 -11.18 14.58 -0.91
N GLU A 53 -12.35 14.66 -1.52
CA GLU A 53 -13.22 15.85 -1.48
C GLU A 53 -13.80 16.11 -0.08
N ASN A 54 -14.30 15.07 0.58
CA ASN A 54 -15.08 15.18 1.82
C ASN A 54 -14.51 14.34 2.98
N MET A 55 -13.37 13.67 2.77
CA MET A 55 -12.75 12.76 3.74
C MET A 55 -13.65 11.59 4.17
N GLU A 56 -14.62 11.23 3.34
CA GLU A 56 -15.45 10.04 3.54
C GLU A 56 -14.60 8.77 3.46
N LEU A 57 -14.74 7.90 4.45
CA LEU A 57 -14.05 6.62 4.48
C LEU A 57 -14.73 5.65 3.50
N LEU A 58 -14.00 5.23 2.46
CA LEU A 58 -14.49 4.27 1.47
C LEU A 58 -14.19 2.83 1.89
N GLU A 59 -12.96 2.59 2.34
CA GLU A 59 -12.48 1.26 2.75
C GLU A 59 -11.55 1.37 3.95
N SER A 60 -11.65 0.41 4.86
CA SER A 60 -10.73 0.19 5.97
C SER A 60 -10.26 -1.26 5.93
N MET A 61 -8.95 -1.45 6.01
CA MET A 61 -8.30 -2.74 5.76
C MET A 61 -7.12 -2.90 6.69
N SER A 62 -6.73 -4.16 6.95
CA SER A 62 -5.41 -4.46 7.51
C SER A 62 -4.42 -4.73 6.39
N TYR A 63 -3.14 -4.48 6.62
CA TYR A 63 -2.12 -4.77 5.61
C TYR A 63 -0.79 -5.26 6.21
N LYS A 64 -0.03 -5.97 5.38
CA LYS A 64 1.35 -6.39 5.65
C LYS A 64 2.22 -6.16 4.41
N ILE A 65 3.47 -5.78 4.62
CA ILE A 65 4.46 -5.61 3.56
C ILE A 65 5.49 -6.72 3.66
N SER A 66 5.74 -7.42 2.55
CA SER A 66 6.84 -8.36 2.39
C SER A 66 7.55 -8.08 1.07
N GLY A 67 8.78 -7.57 1.14
CA GLY A 67 9.50 -7.10 -0.04
C GLY A 67 8.76 -5.96 -0.74
N ASP A 68 8.44 -6.15 -2.02
CA ASP A 68 7.69 -5.24 -2.88
C ASP A 68 6.18 -5.54 -2.92
N THR A 69 5.69 -6.44 -2.07
CA THR A 69 4.30 -6.89 -2.08
C THR A 69 3.57 -6.44 -0.81
N LEU A 70 2.46 -5.73 -1.01
CA LEU A 70 1.43 -5.46 -0.02
C LEU A 70 0.40 -6.59 -0.06
N THR A 71 0.17 -7.25 1.07
CA THR A 71 -1.02 -8.10 1.26
C THR A 71 -2.01 -7.34 2.10
N VAL A 72 -3.22 -7.16 1.58
CA VAL A 72 -4.27 -6.34 2.20
C VAL A 72 -5.49 -7.21 2.42
N THR A 73 -6.12 -7.09 3.59
CA THR A 73 -7.33 -7.82 3.96
C THR A 73 -8.40 -6.83 4.38
N LYS A 74 -9.56 -6.88 3.73
CA LYS A 74 -10.72 -6.03 4.03
C LYS A 74 -11.19 -6.25 5.45
N THR A 75 -11.37 -5.16 6.19
CA THR A 75 -11.98 -5.18 7.52
C THR A 75 -13.37 -4.55 7.53
N ALA A 76 -13.60 -3.51 6.73
CA ALA A 76 -14.91 -2.88 6.52
C ALA A 76 -14.86 -1.92 5.31
N GLY A 77 -16.00 -1.62 4.69
CA GLY A 77 -16.07 -0.62 3.62
C GLY A 77 -17.22 -0.81 2.64
N GLY A 78 -17.31 0.10 1.68
CA GLY A 78 -18.45 0.21 0.74
C GLY A 78 -18.43 -0.74 -0.44
N SER A 79 -17.29 -1.36 -0.77
CA SER A 79 -17.22 -2.35 -1.86
C SER A 79 -18.13 -3.55 -1.60
N PRO A 80 -18.72 -4.16 -2.63
CA PRO A 80 -19.54 -5.38 -2.51
C PRO A 80 -18.68 -6.64 -2.26
N CYS A 81 -17.49 -6.49 -1.69
CA CYS A 81 -16.60 -7.59 -1.33
C CYS A 81 -16.83 -8.00 0.13
N PRO A 82 -16.82 -9.31 0.45
CA PRO A 82 -16.92 -9.77 1.83
C PRO A 82 -15.80 -9.23 2.72
N ASP A 83 -16.08 -9.00 3.99
CA ASP A 83 -15.02 -8.75 4.98
C ASP A 83 -14.14 -10.00 5.12
N GLY A 84 -12.83 -9.80 5.32
CA GLY A 84 -11.83 -10.87 5.28
C GLY A 84 -11.33 -11.22 3.88
N SER A 85 -11.98 -10.73 2.82
CA SER A 85 -11.46 -10.84 1.45
C SER A 85 -10.12 -10.12 1.32
N SER A 86 -9.18 -10.70 0.58
CA SER A 86 -7.80 -10.29 0.52
C SER A 86 -7.29 -10.10 -0.91
N PHE A 87 -6.45 -9.08 -1.09
CA PHE A 87 -5.80 -8.77 -2.34
C PHE A 87 -4.33 -8.45 -2.14
N LYS A 88 -3.57 -8.52 -3.24
CA LYS A 88 -2.14 -8.27 -3.25
C LYS A 88 -1.80 -7.20 -4.27
N LEU A 89 -1.03 -6.21 -3.84
CA LEU A 89 -0.50 -5.17 -4.69
C LEU A 89 1.03 -5.25 -4.70
N LYS A 90 1.62 -5.10 -5.87
CA LYS A 90 3.03 -4.72 -5.98
C LYS A 90 3.14 -3.23 -5.71
N HIS A 91 4.11 -2.81 -4.92
CA HIS A 91 4.44 -1.40 -4.70
C HIS A 91 5.82 -1.07 -5.28
N ALA A 92 5.94 0.14 -5.83
CA ALA A 92 7.21 0.70 -6.24
C ALA A 92 7.25 2.19 -5.91
N MET A 93 8.38 2.63 -5.36
CA MET A 93 8.61 4.02 -4.97
C MET A 93 9.61 4.64 -5.95
N LYS A 94 9.21 5.72 -6.65
CA LYS A 94 10.10 6.44 -7.56
C LYS A 94 9.84 7.94 -7.47
N ALA A 95 10.89 8.73 -7.21
CA ALA A 95 10.82 10.19 -7.19
C ALA A 95 9.69 10.78 -6.30
N GLY A 96 9.41 10.17 -5.13
CA GLY A 96 8.36 10.63 -4.23
C GLY A 96 6.94 10.25 -4.66
N GLN A 97 6.81 9.35 -5.64
CA GLN A 97 5.55 8.75 -6.07
C GLN A 97 5.50 7.28 -5.66
N LEU A 98 4.29 6.81 -5.37
CA LEU A 98 3.96 5.42 -5.10
C LEU A 98 3.16 4.87 -6.28
N VAL A 99 3.67 3.84 -6.94
CA VAL A 99 2.91 3.09 -7.95
C VAL A 99 2.45 1.78 -7.32
N LEU A 100 1.15 1.51 -7.42
CA LEU A 100 0.52 0.29 -6.98
C LEU A 100 0.06 -0.50 -8.20
N THR A 101 0.34 -1.79 -8.25
CA THR A 101 -0.09 -2.66 -9.34
C THR A 101 -0.75 -3.90 -8.77
N LEU A 102 -1.98 -4.16 -9.18
CA LEU A 102 -2.70 -5.35 -8.73
C LEU A 102 -1.96 -6.63 -9.16
N ILE A 103 -1.67 -7.50 -8.21
CA ILE A 103 -1.13 -8.84 -8.45
C ILE A 103 -2.27 -9.86 -8.49
N SER A 104 -3.14 -9.81 -7.47
CA SER A 104 -4.27 -10.72 -7.32
C SER A 104 -5.33 -10.10 -6.44
N ASP A 105 -6.59 -10.39 -6.70
CA ASP A 105 -7.73 -10.01 -5.88
C ASP A 105 -8.68 -11.22 -5.81
N ASP A 106 -9.17 -11.55 -4.61
CA ASP A 106 -10.20 -12.58 -4.44
C ASP A 106 -11.63 -12.07 -4.66
N CYS A 107 -11.79 -10.76 -4.92
CA CYS A 107 -13.04 -10.09 -5.24
C CYS A 107 -12.91 -9.35 -6.59
N ALA A 108 -13.59 -9.85 -7.62
CA ALA A 108 -13.48 -9.32 -8.99
C ALA A 108 -13.98 -7.86 -9.10
N GLU A 109 -14.99 -7.50 -8.31
CA GLU A 109 -15.61 -6.19 -8.29
C GLU A 109 -14.66 -5.10 -7.77
N ARG A 110 -13.72 -5.46 -6.88
CA ARG A 110 -12.67 -4.55 -6.39
C ARG A 110 -11.45 -4.51 -7.30
N ALA A 111 -11.15 -5.61 -7.99
CA ALA A 111 -9.97 -5.73 -8.84
C ALA A 111 -9.87 -4.60 -9.88
N SER A 112 -11.01 -4.19 -10.45
CA SER A 112 -11.10 -3.14 -11.47
C SER A 112 -10.84 -1.72 -10.95
N ALA A 113 -10.82 -1.51 -9.62
CA ALA A 113 -10.62 -0.20 -9.04
C ALA A 113 -9.18 0.32 -9.16
N TRP A 114 -8.20 -0.60 -9.25
CA TRP A 114 -6.79 -0.27 -9.26
C TRP A 114 -6.33 0.22 -10.63
N THR A 115 -5.73 1.40 -10.65
CA THR A 115 -5.10 1.99 -11.83
C THR A 115 -3.58 1.84 -11.76
N GLN A 116 -2.88 2.06 -12.88
CA GLN A 116 -1.41 2.18 -12.88
C GLN A 116 -0.94 3.63 -12.70
N GLU A 117 -1.85 4.55 -12.37
CA GLU A 117 -1.49 5.95 -12.13
C GLU A 117 -0.69 6.08 -10.82
N PRO A 118 0.37 6.92 -10.81
CA PRO A 118 1.16 7.14 -9.60
C PRO A 118 0.37 7.95 -8.56
N PHE A 119 0.47 7.53 -7.31
CA PHE A 119 0.03 8.31 -6.16
C PHE A 119 1.16 9.24 -5.70
N THR A 120 0.80 10.45 -5.27
CA THR A 120 1.75 11.48 -4.81
C THR A 120 1.71 11.59 -3.29
N LYS A 121 2.88 11.60 -2.64
CA LYS A 121 2.96 11.71 -1.18
C LYS A 121 2.37 13.03 -0.71
N ILE A 122 1.48 12.97 0.28
CA ILE A 122 0.98 14.15 0.99
C ILE A 122 2.02 14.47 2.08
N LYS A 123 2.56 15.70 2.06
CA LYS A 123 3.40 16.18 3.15
C LYS A 123 2.49 16.67 4.27
N GLU A 124 2.67 16.12 5.47
CA GLU A 124 2.08 16.66 6.70
C GLU A 124 2.84 17.92 7.15
#